data_AF-A0A0C1JII9-F1
#
_entry.id   AF-A0A0C1JII9-F1
#
_cell.length_a   1.000
_cell.length_b   1.000
_cell.length_c   1.000
_cell.angle_alpha   90.00
_cell.angle_beta   90.00
_cell.angle_gamma   90.00
#
_symmetry.space_group_name_H-M   'P 1'
#
loop_
_entity.id
_entity.type
_entity.pdbx_description
1 polymer ?
#
loop_
_entity_poly.entity_id
_entity_poly.type
_entity_poly.pdbx_seq_one_letter_code
_entity_poly.pdbx_strand_id
1 'polypeptide(L)'
;MSTLYFSHELREFRQAAGLTRKDMAQILAISDYTVRSWENGKANPQSKTLWGILDHLASPDLGRLARGIDIDRLRSIIEDYARSLQLSPVESDQSKLLSIERTLSGSVLKAAQTDFRYDGDTRALVTAPFYSDLALFEAADGAAVKGLLDDAIDAAETIVSKLEDVNIEQRYLSDTLKDYARQCKEAIPNPRILERKGGLTRYVYASEDISNSVNPFLLKEIEQFLDIHNELMRGLFGEALSAARQISSEKVSDDVLDVASSPFDDAVAQLERIRADWRKFGAGSASIDPNVVAIVSDVGKEVTELELAASQANDPNTRSMRVARLKVAAFHGALLIGRLLLRTTGAILTHGSNVAAIAGIVEIASPGSIRAAYELLRSVIPDLPPLPVL
;
A
#
# COMPACT_ATOMS: atom_id res chain seq x y z
N MET A 1 30.73 14.53 17.01
CA MET A 1 31.10 15.61 16.06
C MET A 1 30.09 16.73 16.23
N SER A 2 30.52 17.97 16.49
CA SER A 2 29.56 19.10 16.63
C SER A 2 29.21 19.66 15.25
N THR A 3 28.05 20.31 15.11
CA THR A 3 27.64 21.00 13.87
C THR A 3 28.72 21.91 13.30
N LEU A 4 29.41 22.67 14.16
CA LEU A 4 30.46 23.59 13.75
C LEU A 4 31.66 22.88 13.09
N TYR A 5 31.92 21.63 13.49
CA TYR A 5 33.01 20.83 12.96
C TYR A 5 32.70 20.34 11.53
N PHE A 6 31.49 19.88 11.26
CA PHE A 6 31.05 19.49 9.90
C PHE A 6 31.07 20.67 8.92
N SER A 7 30.54 21.83 9.32
CA SER A 7 30.54 23.04 8.49
C SER A 7 31.96 23.44 8.06
N HIS A 8 32.93 23.29 8.96
CA HIS A 8 34.34 23.59 8.70
C HIS A 8 34.97 22.57 7.76
N GLU A 9 34.85 21.28 8.05
CA GLU A 9 35.44 20.22 7.22
C GLU A 9 34.90 20.20 5.80
N LEU A 10 33.59 20.41 5.62
CA LEU A 10 32.98 20.48 4.29
C LEU A 10 33.56 21.67 3.48
N ARG A 11 33.74 22.82 4.15
CA ARG A 11 34.30 24.02 3.53
C ARG A 11 35.77 23.84 3.18
N GLU A 12 36.57 23.28 4.08
CA GLU A 12 37.98 23.01 3.85
C GLU A 12 38.20 22.02 2.71
N PHE A 13 37.44 20.92 2.70
CA PHE A 13 37.46 19.95 1.62
C PHE A 13 37.17 20.63 0.28
N ARG A 14 36.09 21.44 0.21
CA ARG A 14 35.73 22.17 -1.01
C ARG A 14 36.86 23.08 -1.50
N GLN A 15 37.44 23.88 -0.60
CA GLN A 15 38.48 24.84 -0.93
C GLN A 15 39.78 24.14 -1.37
N ALA A 16 40.16 23.05 -0.69
CA ALA A 16 41.34 22.26 -1.04
C ALA A 16 41.20 21.58 -2.42
N ALA A 17 39.98 21.17 -2.78
CA ALA A 17 39.68 20.61 -4.09
C ALA A 17 39.51 21.67 -5.21
N GLY A 18 39.66 22.97 -4.89
CA GLY A 18 39.51 24.05 -5.87
C GLY A 18 38.07 24.26 -6.36
N LEU A 19 37.07 23.77 -5.64
CA LEU A 19 35.67 23.77 -6.06
C LEU A 19 34.97 25.07 -5.67
N THR A 20 34.15 25.61 -6.57
CA THR A 20 33.16 26.62 -6.19
C THR A 20 32.02 25.96 -5.39
N ARG A 21 31.21 26.76 -4.68
CA ARG A 21 30.02 26.23 -3.99
C ARG A 21 29.02 25.61 -4.98
N LYS A 22 28.94 26.16 -6.20
CA LYS A 22 28.11 25.64 -7.28
C LYS A 22 28.59 24.26 -7.74
N ASP A 23 29.91 24.06 -7.86
CA ASP A 23 30.48 22.76 -8.23
C ASP A 23 30.21 21.72 -7.14
N MET A 24 30.43 22.10 -5.87
CA MET A 24 30.10 21.25 -4.72
C MET A 24 28.61 20.90 -4.69
N ALA A 25 27.73 21.86 -4.94
CA ALA A 25 26.28 21.65 -4.99
C ALA A 25 25.89 20.66 -6.09
N GLN A 26 26.54 20.75 -7.25
CA GLN A 26 26.35 19.82 -8.36
C GLN A 26 26.84 18.41 -8.02
N ILE A 27 27.99 18.27 -7.36
CA ILE A 27 28.54 16.97 -6.90
C ILE A 27 27.65 16.33 -5.84
N LEU A 28 27.02 17.13 -4.98
CA LEU A 28 26.13 16.66 -3.92
C LEU A 28 24.66 16.57 -4.38
N ALA A 29 24.33 16.90 -5.65
CA ALA A 29 22.96 16.99 -6.15
C ALA A 29 22.00 17.82 -5.27
N ILE A 30 22.46 18.95 -4.73
CA ILE A 30 21.67 19.89 -3.92
C ILE A 30 21.80 21.32 -4.45
N SER A 31 21.06 22.26 -3.86
CA SER A 31 21.15 23.67 -4.26
C SER A 31 22.44 24.33 -3.73
N ASP A 32 22.99 25.29 -4.48
CA ASP A 32 24.12 26.14 -4.02
C ASP A 32 23.80 26.88 -2.72
N TYR A 33 22.54 27.28 -2.54
CA TYR A 33 22.05 27.88 -1.31
C TYR A 33 22.19 26.92 -0.11
N THR A 34 21.89 25.64 -0.30
CA THR A 34 22.01 24.60 0.74
C THR A 34 23.47 24.44 1.17
N VAL A 35 24.41 24.32 0.22
CA VAL A 35 25.85 24.25 0.52
C VAL A 35 26.31 25.49 1.29
N ARG A 36 25.94 26.69 0.81
CA ARG A 36 26.24 27.95 1.50
C ARG A 36 25.67 27.98 2.93
N SER A 37 24.46 27.47 3.14
CA SER A 37 23.84 27.45 4.47
C SER A 37 24.60 26.53 5.43
N TRP A 38 24.99 25.34 4.95
CA TRP A 38 25.76 24.36 5.73
C TRP A 38 27.17 24.85 6.07
N GLU A 39 27.92 25.39 5.11
CA GLU A 39 29.28 25.91 5.36
C GLU A 39 29.31 27.08 6.35
N ASN A 40 28.22 27.85 6.44
CA ASN A 40 28.12 28.97 7.38
C ASN A 40 27.50 28.57 8.73
N GLY A 41 27.18 27.28 8.93
CA GLY A 41 26.52 26.79 10.14
C GLY A 41 25.10 27.34 10.35
N LYS A 42 24.46 27.87 9.29
CA LYS A 42 23.10 28.44 9.38
C LYS A 42 22.02 27.37 9.39
N ALA A 43 22.28 26.21 8.81
CA ALA A 43 21.40 25.06 8.82
C ALA A 43 22.22 23.77 8.95
N ASN A 44 21.60 22.76 9.55
CA ASN A 44 22.11 21.40 9.57
C ASN A 44 21.52 20.59 8.41
N PRO A 45 22.28 19.67 7.81
CA PRO A 45 21.72 18.64 6.95
C PRO A 45 20.65 17.83 7.69
N GLN A 46 19.51 17.59 7.04
CA GLN A 46 18.52 16.64 7.54
C GLN A 46 18.94 15.22 7.14
N SER A 47 18.52 14.22 7.92
CA SER A 47 18.84 12.80 7.64
C SER A 47 18.51 12.40 6.20
N LYS A 48 17.32 12.77 5.71
CA LYS A 48 16.88 12.49 4.34
C LYS A 48 17.85 13.06 3.30
N THR A 49 18.37 14.27 3.52
CA THR A 49 19.31 14.91 2.58
C THR A 49 20.68 14.24 2.63
N LEU A 50 21.18 13.87 3.82
CA LEU A 50 22.46 13.17 3.96
C LEU A 50 22.45 11.84 3.19
N TRP A 51 21.37 11.07 3.29
CA TRP A 51 21.23 9.80 2.57
C TRP A 51 21.17 9.98 1.06
N GLY A 52 20.36 10.92 0.57
CA GLY A 52 20.30 11.21 -0.86
C GLY A 52 21.65 11.62 -1.44
N ILE A 53 22.48 12.32 -0.65
CA ILE A 53 23.85 12.65 -1.04
C ILE A 53 24.74 11.40 -1.06
N LEU A 54 24.72 10.57 -0.03
CA LEU A 54 25.57 9.37 0.04
C LEU A 54 25.28 8.37 -1.09
N ASP A 55 24.00 8.20 -1.43
CA ASP A 55 23.55 7.41 -2.57
C ASP A 55 24.04 8.02 -3.89
N HIS A 56 23.90 9.34 -4.06
CA HIS A 56 24.38 10.02 -5.25
C HIS A 56 25.91 9.90 -5.40
N LEU A 57 26.66 10.01 -4.30
CA LEU A 57 28.11 9.82 -4.29
C LEU A 57 28.53 8.37 -4.57
N ALA A 58 27.64 7.39 -4.36
CA ALA A 58 27.85 5.99 -4.73
C ALA A 58 27.63 5.71 -6.22
N SER A 59 26.96 6.63 -6.93
CA SER A 59 26.55 6.39 -8.30
C SER A 59 27.76 6.35 -9.25
N PRO A 60 27.83 5.37 -10.17
CA PRO A 60 28.88 5.30 -11.18
C PRO A 60 28.89 6.52 -12.13
N ASP A 61 27.78 7.23 -12.26
CA ASP A 61 27.66 8.40 -13.14
C ASP A 61 28.45 9.62 -12.64
N LEU A 62 28.79 9.66 -11.35
CA LEU A 62 29.52 10.77 -10.73
C LEU A 62 30.94 10.92 -11.29
N GLY A 63 31.52 9.85 -11.85
CA GLY A 63 32.92 9.82 -12.29
C GLY A 63 33.28 10.88 -13.34
N ARG A 64 32.31 11.39 -14.11
CA ARG A 64 32.57 12.47 -15.09
C ARG A 64 32.68 13.86 -14.44
N LEU A 65 31.86 14.11 -13.42
CA LEU A 65 31.80 15.39 -12.69
C LEU A 65 32.90 15.49 -11.63
N ALA A 66 33.30 14.34 -11.07
CA ALA A 66 34.23 14.25 -9.96
C ALA A 66 35.71 14.05 -10.34
N ARG A 67 36.11 14.31 -11.60
CA ARG A 67 37.49 14.07 -12.03
C ARG A 67 38.49 14.91 -11.22
N GLY A 68 39.42 14.22 -10.55
CA GLY A 68 40.43 14.85 -9.71
C GLY A 68 39.96 15.23 -8.30
N ILE A 69 38.75 14.81 -7.92
CA ILE A 69 38.18 15.05 -6.59
C ILE A 69 38.23 13.75 -5.78
N ASP A 70 38.70 13.84 -4.55
CA ASP A 70 38.72 12.73 -3.59
C ASP A 70 37.32 12.50 -3.01
N ILE A 71 36.50 11.77 -3.76
CA ILE A 71 35.10 11.48 -3.38
C ILE A 71 35.02 10.62 -2.12
N ASP A 72 35.98 9.74 -1.89
CA ASP A 72 36.00 8.90 -0.69
C ASP A 72 36.17 9.75 0.57
N ARG A 73 37.02 10.77 0.51
CA ARG A 73 37.15 11.74 1.60
C ARG A 73 35.89 12.57 1.81
N LEU A 74 35.25 13.04 0.73
CA LEU A 74 33.97 13.76 0.82
C LEU A 74 32.89 12.90 1.48
N ARG A 75 32.78 11.64 1.06
CA ARG A 75 31.88 10.65 1.65
C ARG A 75 32.16 10.46 3.14
N SER A 76 33.42 10.30 3.54
CA SER A 76 33.79 10.13 4.96
C SER A 76 33.31 11.28 5.83
N ILE A 77 33.48 12.54 5.39
CA ILE A 77 33.02 13.73 6.13
C ILE A 77 31.50 13.67 6.37
N ILE A 78 30.74 13.25 5.35
CA ILE A 78 29.28 13.17 5.41
C ILE A 78 28.84 12.01 6.31
N GLU A 79 29.49 10.85 6.21
CA GLU A 79 29.22 9.70 7.07
C GLU A 79 29.55 9.96 8.53
N ASP A 80 30.69 10.61 8.83
CA ASP A 80 31.08 10.95 10.19
C ASP A 80 30.07 11.91 10.82
N TYR A 81 29.57 12.88 10.04
CA TYR A 81 28.51 13.75 10.48
C TYR A 81 27.19 12.99 10.71
N ALA A 82 26.79 12.11 9.80
CA ALA A 82 25.60 11.28 9.96
C ALA A 82 25.69 10.40 11.23
N ARG A 83 26.83 9.72 11.45
CA ARG A 83 27.12 8.95 12.65
C ARG A 83 27.01 9.81 13.91
N SER A 84 27.48 11.06 13.86
CA SER A 84 27.42 11.98 15.00
C SER A 84 26.00 12.39 15.39
N LEU A 85 25.07 12.38 14.43
CA LEU A 85 23.65 12.59 14.65
C LEU A 85 22.93 11.33 15.11
N GLN A 86 23.67 10.25 15.42
CA GLN A 86 23.14 8.90 15.67
C GLN A 86 22.30 8.36 14.50
N LEU A 87 22.57 8.84 13.29
CA LEU A 87 22.02 8.27 12.07
C LEU A 87 22.90 7.07 11.75
N SER A 88 22.35 5.86 11.93
CA SER A 88 23.05 4.60 11.64
C SER A 88 23.62 4.64 10.21
N PRO A 89 24.94 4.42 9.99
CA PRO A 89 25.63 4.59 8.69
C PRO A 89 25.23 3.54 7.64
N VAL A 90 24.52 2.51 8.05
CA VAL A 90 23.80 1.61 7.15
C VAL A 90 22.36 2.10 7.24
N GLU A 91 21.79 2.57 6.13
CA GLU A 91 20.37 2.28 5.96
C GLU A 91 20.31 0.76 5.97
N SER A 92 20.10 0.17 7.16
CA SER A 92 19.78 -1.23 7.26
C SER A 92 18.67 -1.51 6.26
N ASP A 93 18.55 -2.73 5.76
CA ASP A 93 17.36 -3.07 4.97
C ASP A 93 16.09 -2.63 5.71
N GLN A 94 16.11 -2.66 7.04
CA GLN A 94 15.09 -2.09 7.90
C GLN A 94 14.87 -0.57 7.74
N SER A 95 15.90 0.25 7.54
CA SER A 95 15.79 1.69 7.28
C SER A 95 15.27 2.00 5.87
N LYS A 96 15.68 1.23 4.87
CA LYS A 96 15.09 1.26 3.51
C LYS A 96 13.64 0.83 3.54
N LEU A 97 13.34 -0.26 4.23
CA LEU A 97 11.99 -0.73 4.47
C LEU A 97 11.17 0.29 5.25
N LEU A 98 11.74 1.01 6.22
CA LEU A 98 11.08 2.08 6.96
C LEU A 98 10.90 3.34 6.11
N SER A 99 11.81 3.63 5.19
CA SER A 99 11.72 4.74 4.22
C SER A 99 10.66 4.43 3.17
N ILE A 100 10.65 3.22 2.64
CA ILE A 100 9.61 2.68 1.75
C ILE A 100 8.30 2.59 2.52
N GLU A 101 8.26 2.12 3.77
CA GLU A 101 7.06 2.07 4.61
C GLU A 101 6.56 3.48 4.91
N ARG A 102 7.41 4.45 5.22
CA ARG A 102 7.03 5.86 5.41
C ARG A 102 6.56 6.51 4.11
N THR A 103 7.21 6.21 2.99
CA THR A 103 6.77 6.63 1.66
C THR A 103 5.45 5.96 1.34
N LEU A 104 5.32 4.69 1.69
CA LEU A 104 4.13 3.89 1.51
C LEU A 104 3.03 4.21 2.54
N SER A 105 3.32 4.94 3.61
CA SER A 105 2.36 5.33 4.66
C SER A 105 2.01 6.82 4.56
N GLY A 106 2.91 7.62 3.99
CA GLY A 106 2.78 9.06 3.78
C GLY A 106 2.37 9.45 2.36
N SER A 107 2.40 8.54 1.38
CA SER A 107 1.70 8.77 0.12
C SER A 107 0.19 8.64 0.34
N VAL A 108 -0.57 8.92 -0.73
CA VAL A 108 -1.99 8.61 -0.96
C VAL A 108 -2.43 7.19 -0.51
N LEU A 109 -1.49 6.34 -0.13
CA LEU A 109 -1.63 5.03 0.49
C LEU A 109 -2.41 4.89 1.81
N LYS A 110 -3.06 5.94 2.32
CA LYS A 110 -4.22 5.72 3.21
C LYS A 110 -5.40 5.08 2.47
N ALA A 111 -5.39 5.00 1.14
CA ALA A 111 -6.47 4.37 0.36
C ALA A 111 -6.38 2.85 0.14
N ALA A 112 -5.24 2.20 0.37
CA ALA A 112 -5.25 0.74 0.40
C ALA A 112 -6.04 0.30 1.64
N GLN A 113 -7.17 -0.35 1.41
CA GLN A 113 -8.21 -0.67 2.40
C GLN A 113 -7.76 -1.65 3.51
N THR A 114 -6.49 -1.98 3.67
CA THR A 114 -6.00 -2.73 4.84
C THR A 114 -4.48 -2.65 4.88
N ASP A 115 -3.88 -2.89 6.04
CA ASP A 115 -2.47 -3.28 6.12
C ASP A 115 -2.38 -4.82 6.20
N PHE A 116 -1.16 -5.33 6.14
CA PHE A 116 -0.84 -6.74 6.32
C PHE A 116 0.19 -6.88 7.43
N ARG A 117 0.04 -7.93 8.24
CA ARG A 117 1.04 -8.31 9.24
C ARG A 117 1.30 -9.80 9.17
N TYR A 118 2.52 -10.19 9.52
CA TYR A 118 2.80 -11.59 9.77
C TYR A 118 2.36 -11.93 11.20
N ASP A 119 1.45 -12.89 11.31
CA ASP A 119 1.05 -13.47 12.59
C ASP A 119 1.95 -14.66 12.89
N GLY A 120 2.75 -14.55 13.96
CA GLY A 120 3.70 -15.58 14.35
C GLY A 120 3.04 -16.86 14.87
N ASP A 121 1.82 -16.77 15.41
CA ASP A 121 1.11 -17.91 15.99
C ASP A 121 0.50 -18.78 14.89
N THR A 122 -0.20 -18.14 13.94
CA THR A 122 -0.78 -18.82 12.77
C THR A 122 0.23 -19.04 11.65
N ARG A 123 1.42 -18.42 11.75
CA ARG A 123 2.43 -18.34 10.70
C ARG A 123 1.85 -17.83 9.38
N ALA A 124 0.82 -16.99 9.46
CA ALA A 124 0.10 -16.51 8.30
C ALA A 124 0.38 -15.02 8.07
N LEU A 125 0.43 -14.61 6.82
CA LEU A 125 0.26 -13.20 6.50
C LEU A 125 -1.22 -12.87 6.55
N VAL A 126 -1.63 -12.11 7.56
CA VAL A 126 -3.03 -11.75 7.83
C VAL A 126 -3.28 -10.29 7.51
N THR A 127 -4.52 -9.97 7.16
CA THR A 127 -4.98 -8.59 7.07
C THR A 127 -4.99 -7.97 8.47
N ALA A 128 -4.52 -6.72 8.58
CA ALA A 128 -4.53 -5.98 9.83
C ALA A 128 -5.16 -4.58 9.62
N PRO A 129 -5.99 -4.11 10.56
CA PRO A 129 -6.42 -2.72 10.57
C PRO A 129 -5.22 -1.80 10.82
N PHE A 130 -5.30 -0.55 10.37
CA PHE A 130 -4.26 0.42 10.70
C PHE A 130 -4.37 0.81 12.17
N TYR A 131 -3.23 1.09 12.82
CA TYR A 131 -3.21 1.61 14.19
C TYR A 131 -4.06 2.87 14.36
N SER A 132 -4.12 3.74 13.34
CA SER A 132 -4.99 4.91 13.36
C SER A 132 -6.47 4.55 13.44
N ASP A 133 -6.87 3.46 12.81
CA ASP A 133 -8.27 3.05 12.75
C ASP A 133 -8.66 2.32 14.04
N LEU A 134 -7.72 1.62 14.67
CA LEU A 134 -7.90 1.03 16.00
C LEU A 134 -8.13 2.10 17.07
N ALA A 135 -7.36 3.18 17.05
CA ALA A 135 -7.54 4.28 18.00
C ALA A 135 -8.93 4.93 17.86
N LEU A 136 -9.46 5.02 16.63
CA LEU A 136 -10.82 5.48 16.39
C LEU A 136 -11.87 4.49 16.91
N PHE A 137 -11.64 3.19 16.72
CA PHE A 137 -12.52 2.14 17.24
C PHE A 137 -12.56 2.14 18.77
N GLU A 138 -11.40 2.29 19.43
CA GLU A 138 -11.29 2.39 20.90
C GLU A 138 -11.90 3.68 21.45
N ALA A 139 -11.87 4.78 20.68
CA ALA A 139 -12.43 6.07 21.07
C ALA A 139 -13.95 6.17 20.84
N ALA A 140 -14.50 5.37 19.94
CA ALA A 140 -15.94 5.32 19.69
C ALA A 140 -16.68 4.69 20.89
N ASP A 141 -17.95 5.06 21.08
CA ASP A 141 -18.80 4.44 22.10
C ASP A 141 -18.96 2.95 21.80
N GLY A 142 -18.15 2.13 22.47
CA GLY A 142 -18.05 0.70 22.21
C GLY A 142 -19.39 -0.03 22.34
N ALA A 143 -20.35 0.49 23.12
CA ALA A 143 -21.67 -0.11 23.22
C ALA A 143 -22.53 0.17 21.97
N ALA A 144 -22.54 1.42 21.49
CA ALA A 144 -23.28 1.80 20.28
C ALA A 144 -22.70 1.13 19.03
N VAL A 145 -21.37 1.12 18.92
CA VAL A 145 -20.65 0.44 17.82
C VAL A 145 -20.98 -1.04 17.81
N LYS A 146 -20.94 -1.71 18.96
CA LYS A 146 -21.24 -3.12 19.06
C LYS A 146 -22.68 -3.42 18.64
N GLY A 147 -23.64 -2.59 19.06
CA GLY A 147 -25.03 -2.70 18.61
C GLY A 147 -25.16 -2.63 17.09
N LEU A 148 -24.49 -1.67 16.44
CA LEU A 148 -24.50 -1.55 14.98
C LEU A 148 -23.82 -2.74 14.27
N LEU A 149 -22.77 -3.31 14.86
CA LEU A 149 -22.13 -4.52 14.33
C LEU A 149 -23.05 -5.73 14.42
N ASP A 150 -23.72 -5.92 15.57
CA ASP A 150 -24.69 -7.00 15.77
C ASP A 150 -25.89 -6.86 14.80
N ASP A 151 -26.44 -5.65 14.66
CA ASP A 151 -27.51 -5.35 13.70
C ASP A 151 -27.07 -5.63 12.25
N ALA A 152 -25.83 -5.28 11.90
CA ALA A 152 -25.29 -5.53 10.56
C ALA A 152 -25.06 -7.03 10.29
N ILE A 153 -24.67 -7.81 11.30
CA ILE A 153 -24.56 -9.27 11.22
C ILE A 153 -25.95 -9.87 10.95
N ASP A 154 -26.94 -9.52 11.77
CA ASP A 154 -28.28 -10.06 11.67
C ASP A 154 -28.92 -9.73 10.31
N ALA A 155 -28.74 -8.49 9.84
CA ALA A 155 -29.22 -8.07 8.52
C ALA A 155 -28.53 -8.85 7.38
N ALA A 156 -27.20 -8.97 7.42
CA ALA A 156 -26.45 -9.70 6.39
C ALA A 156 -26.83 -11.19 6.34
N GLU A 157 -26.92 -11.86 7.50
CA GLU A 157 -27.30 -13.28 7.58
C GLU A 157 -28.75 -13.51 7.16
N THR A 158 -29.66 -12.59 7.51
CA THR A 158 -31.06 -12.63 7.06
C THR A 158 -31.14 -12.56 5.54
N ILE A 159 -30.42 -11.63 4.91
CA ILE A 159 -30.39 -11.49 3.44
C ILE A 159 -29.84 -12.77 2.80
N VAL A 160 -28.69 -13.26 3.30
CA VAL A 160 -28.05 -14.50 2.80
C VAL A 160 -28.99 -15.70 2.89
N SER A 161 -29.75 -15.84 3.97
CA SER A 161 -30.68 -16.96 4.15
C SER A 161 -31.86 -16.98 3.17
N LYS A 162 -32.17 -15.83 2.55
CA LYS A 162 -33.26 -15.64 1.59
C LYS A 162 -32.80 -15.59 0.15
N LEU A 163 -31.49 -15.46 -0.09
CA LEU A 163 -30.93 -15.53 -1.43
C LEU A 163 -30.94 -16.98 -1.93
N GLU A 164 -31.45 -17.19 -3.14
CA GLU A 164 -31.57 -18.51 -3.76
C GLU A 164 -30.29 -18.94 -4.53
N ASP A 165 -29.27 -18.07 -4.59
CA ASP A 165 -27.97 -18.26 -5.27
C ASP A 165 -28.08 -18.71 -6.75
N VAL A 166 -29.14 -18.26 -7.45
CA VAL A 166 -29.52 -18.76 -8.79
C VAL A 166 -28.64 -18.20 -9.90
N ASN A 167 -28.21 -16.93 -9.77
CA ASN A 167 -27.32 -16.27 -10.73
C ASN A 167 -25.97 -15.87 -10.09
N ILE A 168 -25.05 -15.38 -10.92
CA ILE A 168 -23.67 -15.07 -10.52
C ILE A 168 -23.66 -13.91 -9.53
N GLU A 169 -24.51 -12.91 -9.74
CA GLU A 169 -24.63 -11.68 -8.96
C GLU A 169 -25.18 -11.97 -7.56
N GLN A 170 -26.22 -12.81 -7.45
CA GLN A 170 -26.78 -13.26 -6.16
C GLN A 170 -25.75 -14.06 -5.37
N ARG A 171 -25.01 -14.96 -6.02
CA ARG A 171 -23.94 -15.71 -5.36
C ARG A 171 -22.83 -14.78 -4.88
N TYR A 172 -22.43 -13.81 -5.70
CA TYR A 172 -21.43 -12.83 -5.32
C TYR A 172 -21.89 -11.94 -4.16
N LEU A 173 -23.15 -11.51 -4.17
CA LEU A 173 -23.79 -10.79 -3.06
C LEU A 173 -23.80 -11.62 -1.78
N SER A 174 -24.23 -12.89 -1.88
CA SER A 174 -24.28 -13.86 -0.80
C SER A 174 -22.91 -14.06 -0.16
N ASP A 175 -21.87 -14.28 -0.97
CA ASP A 175 -20.50 -14.44 -0.48
C ASP A 175 -19.95 -13.15 0.15
N THR A 176 -20.25 -11.99 -0.46
CA THR A 176 -19.86 -10.67 0.07
C THR A 176 -20.48 -10.41 1.44
N LEU A 177 -21.76 -10.72 1.63
CA LEU A 177 -22.48 -10.54 2.89
C LEU A 177 -22.04 -11.55 3.97
N LYS A 178 -21.75 -12.80 3.60
CA LYS A 178 -21.14 -13.78 4.52
C LYS A 178 -19.79 -13.30 5.03
N ASP A 179 -18.97 -12.77 4.14
CA ASP A 179 -17.67 -12.19 4.49
C ASP A 179 -17.82 -10.96 5.39
N TYR A 180 -18.77 -10.08 5.08
CA TYR A 180 -19.09 -8.92 5.90
C TYR A 180 -19.49 -9.34 7.33
N ALA A 181 -20.45 -10.26 7.46
CA ALA A 181 -20.91 -10.76 8.75
C ALA A 181 -19.78 -11.45 9.54
N ARG A 182 -18.95 -12.25 8.88
CA ARG A 182 -17.75 -12.87 9.46
C ARG A 182 -16.79 -11.81 10.01
N GLN A 183 -16.55 -10.74 9.26
CA GLN A 183 -15.65 -9.65 9.66
C GLN A 183 -16.20 -8.86 10.85
N CYS A 184 -17.51 -8.64 10.94
CA CYS A 184 -18.15 -8.00 12.09
C CYS A 184 -18.04 -8.83 13.38
N LYS A 185 -17.96 -10.17 13.27
CA LYS A 185 -17.83 -11.08 14.42
C LYS A 185 -16.42 -11.15 15.02
N GLU A 186 -15.42 -10.59 14.34
CA GLU A 186 -14.07 -10.55 14.87
C GLU A 186 -14.00 -9.67 16.12
N ALA A 187 -13.11 -10.01 17.07
CA ALA A 187 -12.93 -9.22 18.28
C ALA A 187 -12.50 -7.78 17.99
N ILE A 188 -11.81 -7.58 16.86
CA ILE A 188 -11.37 -6.28 16.36
C ILE A 188 -11.67 -6.26 14.85
N PRO A 189 -12.89 -5.88 14.45
CA PRO A 189 -13.28 -5.87 13.04
C PRO A 189 -12.37 -4.95 12.23
N ASN A 190 -12.00 -5.36 11.02
CA ASN A 190 -11.25 -4.53 10.10
C ASN A 190 -12.19 -3.51 9.42
N PRO A 191 -12.07 -2.21 9.77
CA PRO A 191 -12.92 -1.14 9.27
C PRO A 191 -13.13 -1.08 7.77
N ARG A 192 -12.04 -1.30 7.07
CA ARG A 192 -11.90 -0.98 5.67
C ARG A 192 -12.25 -2.20 4.81
N ILE A 193 -12.12 -3.41 5.36
CA ILE A 193 -12.75 -4.60 4.80
C ILE A 193 -14.28 -4.43 4.86
N LEU A 194 -14.82 -3.97 6.00
CA LEU A 194 -16.24 -3.67 6.11
C LEU A 194 -16.68 -2.58 5.12
N GLU A 195 -15.91 -1.49 4.98
CA GLU A 195 -16.20 -0.46 3.98
C GLU A 195 -16.19 -1.02 2.55
N ARG A 196 -15.18 -1.82 2.20
CA ARG A 196 -15.10 -2.48 0.89
C ARG A 196 -16.31 -3.36 0.63
N LYS A 197 -16.62 -4.27 1.56
CA LYS A 197 -17.71 -5.24 1.39
C LYS A 197 -19.08 -4.56 1.36
N GLY A 198 -19.30 -3.50 2.15
CA GLY A 198 -20.51 -2.68 2.05
C GLY A 198 -20.58 -1.88 0.75
N GLY A 199 -19.44 -1.39 0.25
CA GLY A 199 -19.32 -0.76 -1.07
C GLY A 199 -19.67 -1.71 -2.22
N LEU A 200 -19.14 -2.93 -2.20
CA LEU A 200 -19.45 -3.98 -3.17
C LEU A 200 -20.92 -4.38 -3.10
N THR A 201 -21.49 -4.51 -1.90
CA THR A 201 -22.93 -4.77 -1.72
C THR A 201 -23.77 -3.67 -2.37
N ARG A 202 -23.40 -2.40 -2.17
CA ARG A 202 -24.08 -1.25 -2.80
C ARG A 202 -23.97 -1.28 -4.33
N TYR A 203 -22.80 -1.64 -4.85
CA TYR A 203 -22.58 -1.78 -6.29
C TYR A 203 -23.50 -2.85 -6.88
N VAL A 204 -23.50 -4.04 -6.28
CA VAL A 204 -24.34 -5.17 -6.72
C VAL A 204 -25.82 -4.82 -6.61
N TYR A 205 -26.24 -4.17 -5.52
CA TYR A 205 -27.61 -3.67 -5.34
C TYR A 205 -28.04 -2.68 -6.43
N ALA A 206 -27.13 -1.84 -6.93
CA ALA A 206 -27.43 -0.89 -7.99
C ALA A 206 -27.50 -1.51 -9.40
N SER A 207 -27.17 -2.80 -9.54
CA SER A 207 -27.26 -3.50 -10.83
C SER A 207 -28.72 -3.78 -11.23
N GLU A 208 -29.01 -3.69 -12.53
CA GLU A 208 -30.32 -4.06 -13.06
C GLU A 208 -30.63 -5.55 -12.86
N ASP A 209 -29.61 -6.40 -12.91
CA ASP A 209 -29.78 -7.85 -12.74
C ASP A 209 -30.26 -8.22 -11.34
N ILE A 210 -29.76 -7.57 -10.29
CA ILE A 210 -30.25 -7.78 -8.91
C ILE A 210 -31.67 -7.24 -8.76
N SER A 211 -31.95 -6.03 -9.25
CA SER A 211 -33.30 -5.46 -9.10
C SER A 211 -34.39 -6.26 -9.84
N ASN A 212 -34.04 -6.93 -10.94
CA ASN A 212 -34.94 -7.79 -11.69
C ASN A 212 -35.04 -9.23 -11.16
N SER A 213 -33.99 -9.74 -10.49
CA SER A 213 -33.93 -11.14 -10.05
C SER A 213 -34.30 -11.34 -8.58
N VAL A 214 -34.31 -10.29 -7.77
CA VAL A 214 -34.56 -10.36 -6.33
C VAL A 214 -35.98 -9.88 -5.98
N ASN A 215 -36.65 -10.59 -5.08
CA ASN A 215 -37.97 -10.19 -4.58
C ASN A 215 -37.92 -8.77 -3.96
N PRO A 216 -38.90 -7.88 -4.24
CA PRO A 216 -38.98 -6.54 -3.66
C PRO A 216 -38.83 -6.46 -2.13
N PHE A 217 -39.29 -7.47 -1.39
CA PHE A 217 -39.10 -7.54 0.06
C PHE A 217 -37.61 -7.66 0.44
N LEU A 218 -36.84 -8.47 -0.30
CA LEU A 218 -35.42 -8.65 -0.06
C LEU A 218 -34.61 -7.41 -0.48
N LEU A 219 -35.04 -6.68 -1.51
CA LEU A 219 -34.44 -5.38 -1.87
C LEU A 219 -34.53 -4.38 -0.71
N LYS A 220 -35.66 -4.35 -0.01
CA LYS A 220 -35.84 -3.49 1.19
C LYS A 220 -34.92 -3.91 2.34
N GLU A 221 -34.67 -5.20 2.50
CA GLU A 221 -33.73 -5.69 3.52
C GLU A 221 -32.28 -5.33 3.18
N ILE A 222 -31.91 -5.39 1.90
CA ILE A 222 -30.60 -4.90 1.43
C ILE A 222 -30.46 -3.39 1.65
N GLU A 223 -31.50 -2.61 1.39
CA GLU A 223 -31.52 -1.17 1.67
C GLU A 223 -31.32 -0.89 3.18
N GLN A 224 -32.04 -1.62 4.04
CA GLN A 224 -31.87 -1.52 5.49
C GLN A 224 -30.44 -1.89 5.93
N PHE A 225 -29.86 -2.95 5.37
CA PHE A 225 -28.45 -3.29 5.62
C PHE A 225 -27.52 -2.15 5.21
N LEU A 226 -27.74 -1.53 4.06
CA LEU A 226 -26.92 -0.41 3.58
C LEU A 226 -27.04 0.82 4.49
N ASP A 227 -28.21 1.06 5.08
CA ASP A 227 -28.40 2.12 6.07
C ASP A 227 -27.61 1.86 7.36
N ILE A 228 -27.70 0.64 7.91
CA ILE A 228 -26.91 0.21 9.07
C ILE A 228 -25.41 0.33 8.76
N HIS A 229 -24.99 -0.13 7.58
CA HIS A 229 -23.61 0.00 7.12
C HIS A 229 -23.18 1.48 7.05
N ASN A 230 -24.00 2.37 6.48
CA ASN A 230 -23.69 3.79 6.41
C ASN A 230 -23.56 4.41 7.80
N GLU A 231 -24.41 4.03 8.75
CA GLU A 231 -24.33 4.48 10.13
C GLU A 231 -23.06 3.97 10.82
N LEU A 232 -22.74 2.69 10.64
CA LEU A 232 -21.49 2.09 11.09
C LEU A 232 -20.27 2.84 10.54
N MET A 233 -20.25 3.13 9.23
CA MET A 233 -19.17 3.87 8.59
C MET A 233 -19.09 5.32 9.08
N ARG A 234 -20.21 5.97 9.39
CA ARG A 234 -20.23 7.32 9.98
C ARG A 234 -19.70 7.33 11.41
N GLY A 235 -20.16 6.39 12.24
CA GLY A 235 -19.81 6.30 13.65
C GLY A 235 -18.36 5.89 13.88
N LEU A 236 -17.85 4.95 13.08
CA LEU A 236 -16.50 4.43 13.26
C LEU A 236 -15.44 5.09 12.36
N PHE A 237 -15.81 5.45 11.13
CA PHE A 237 -14.84 5.74 10.08
C PHE A 237 -15.04 7.08 9.39
N GLY A 238 -15.90 7.97 9.90
CA GLY A 238 -16.15 9.27 9.28
C GLY A 238 -14.86 10.05 8.99
N GLU A 239 -13.94 10.10 9.95
CA GLU A 239 -12.63 10.75 9.77
C GLU A 239 -11.67 9.95 8.87
N ALA A 240 -11.61 8.62 9.04
CA ALA A 240 -10.74 7.75 8.25
C ALA A 240 -11.13 7.75 6.76
N LEU A 241 -12.42 7.72 6.46
CA LEU A 241 -12.98 7.78 5.11
C LEU A 241 -12.90 9.18 4.53
N SER A 242 -13.08 10.23 5.33
CA SER A 242 -12.83 11.60 4.88
C SER A 242 -11.38 11.78 4.44
N ALA A 243 -10.42 11.30 5.24
CA ALA A 243 -9.00 11.33 4.90
C ALA A 243 -8.67 10.46 3.66
N ALA A 244 -9.32 9.30 3.51
CA ALA A 244 -9.15 8.45 2.33
C ALA A 244 -9.79 9.06 1.06
N ARG A 245 -10.87 9.82 1.18
CA ARG A 245 -11.54 10.50 0.05
C ARG A 245 -10.89 11.83 -0.34
N GLN A 246 -10.11 12.44 0.55
CA GLN A 246 -9.32 13.65 0.27
C GLN A 246 -8.07 13.39 -0.58
N ILE A 247 -7.82 12.13 -0.93
CA ILE A 247 -6.80 11.76 -1.91
C ILE A 247 -7.20 12.39 -3.24
N SER A 248 -6.57 13.53 -3.56
CA SER A 248 -6.87 14.25 -4.79
C SER A 248 -6.42 13.43 -5.98
N SER A 249 -7.27 13.38 -7.01
CA SER A 249 -6.95 12.80 -8.32
C SER A 249 -5.72 13.46 -8.98
N GLU A 250 -5.21 14.55 -8.42
CA GLU A 250 -4.08 15.33 -8.93
C GLU A 250 -2.74 14.59 -8.86
N LYS A 251 -2.65 13.46 -8.15
CA LYS A 251 -1.38 12.71 -8.02
C LYS A 251 -1.17 11.57 -9.01
N VAL A 252 -2.18 11.18 -9.78
CA VAL A 252 -2.01 10.15 -10.82
C VAL A 252 -1.81 10.88 -12.13
N SER A 253 -0.60 10.80 -12.69
CA SER A 253 -0.27 11.39 -13.99
C SER A 253 -1.33 11.03 -15.05
N ASP A 254 -1.76 12.02 -15.83
CA ASP A 254 -2.64 11.76 -16.97
C ASP A 254 -1.92 11.01 -18.10
N ASP A 255 -0.60 11.17 -18.15
CA ASP A 255 0.28 10.54 -19.12
C ASP A 255 0.47 9.06 -18.75
N VAL A 256 -0.08 8.20 -19.61
CA VAL A 256 0.17 6.75 -19.71
C VAL A 256 -0.45 5.90 -18.60
N LEU A 257 -1.69 5.46 -18.83
CA LEU A 257 -2.27 4.33 -18.10
C LEU A 257 -3.21 3.52 -19.01
N ASP A 258 -2.64 2.66 -19.86
CA ASP A 258 -3.34 1.47 -20.37
C ASP A 258 -3.23 0.39 -19.28
N VAL A 259 -4.01 0.54 -18.21
CA VAL A 259 -4.04 -0.45 -17.14
C VAL A 259 -4.94 -1.59 -17.55
N ALA A 260 -4.33 -2.72 -17.92
CA ALA A 260 -5.03 -3.98 -18.03
C ALA A 260 -5.34 -4.53 -16.63
N SER A 261 -6.48 -5.20 -16.50
CA SER A 261 -6.87 -5.98 -15.32
C SER A 261 -6.01 -7.24 -15.09
N SER A 262 -5.41 -7.79 -16.15
CA SER A 262 -4.67 -9.06 -16.11
C SER A 262 -3.56 -9.19 -15.05
N PRO A 263 -2.79 -8.16 -14.68
CA PRO A 263 -1.77 -8.29 -13.62
C PRO A 263 -2.38 -8.59 -12.25
N PHE A 264 -3.62 -8.15 -11.99
CA PHE A 264 -4.32 -8.47 -10.75
C PHE A 264 -4.76 -9.93 -10.74
N ASP A 265 -5.31 -10.43 -11.84
CA ASP A 265 -5.71 -11.84 -11.96
C ASP A 265 -4.51 -12.78 -11.80
N ASP A 266 -3.38 -12.43 -12.40
CA ASP A 266 -2.12 -13.16 -12.24
C ASP A 266 -1.66 -13.17 -10.77
N ALA A 267 -1.74 -12.03 -10.08
CA ALA A 267 -1.42 -11.94 -8.67
C ALA A 267 -2.36 -12.80 -7.81
N VAL A 268 -3.68 -12.78 -8.08
CA VAL A 268 -4.67 -13.63 -7.39
C VAL A 268 -4.36 -15.11 -7.60
N ALA A 269 -4.13 -15.52 -8.84
CA ALA A 269 -3.84 -16.92 -9.17
C ALA A 269 -2.59 -17.41 -8.45
N GLN A 270 -1.58 -16.56 -8.29
CA GLN A 270 -0.36 -16.89 -7.55
C GLN A 270 -0.60 -16.97 -6.05
N LEU A 271 -1.35 -16.02 -5.47
CA LEU A 271 -1.72 -16.05 -4.06
C LEU A 271 -2.52 -17.32 -3.71
N GLU A 272 -3.45 -17.73 -4.57
CA GLU A 272 -4.18 -19.00 -4.40
C GLU A 272 -3.27 -20.22 -4.53
N ARG A 273 -2.28 -20.22 -5.44
CA ARG A 273 -1.30 -21.32 -5.51
C ARG A 273 -0.50 -21.43 -4.21
N ILE A 274 0.03 -20.33 -3.70
CA ILE A 274 0.78 -20.29 -2.43
C ILE A 274 -0.09 -20.82 -1.28
N ARG A 275 -1.35 -20.38 -1.23
CA ARG A 275 -2.33 -20.84 -0.23
C ARG A 275 -2.68 -22.32 -0.37
N ALA A 276 -2.82 -22.85 -1.59
CA ALA A 276 -3.13 -24.25 -1.84
C ALA A 276 -1.93 -25.17 -1.50
N ASP A 277 -0.71 -24.73 -1.78
CA ASP A 277 0.50 -25.47 -1.47
C ASP A 277 0.75 -25.55 0.05
N TRP A 278 0.37 -24.53 0.82
CA TRP A 278 0.39 -24.60 2.29
C TRP A 278 -0.38 -25.81 2.84
N ARG A 279 -1.56 -26.11 2.27
CA ARG A 279 -2.35 -27.28 2.69
C ARG A 279 -1.59 -28.60 2.49
N LYS A 280 -0.62 -28.64 1.56
CA LYS A 280 0.21 -29.82 1.29
C LYS A 280 1.41 -29.95 2.24
N PHE A 281 1.99 -28.83 2.69
CA PHE A 281 3.19 -28.81 3.52
C PHE A 281 2.93 -28.85 5.03
N GLY A 282 1.66 -28.85 5.45
CA GLY A 282 1.25 -29.00 6.84
C GLY A 282 1.36 -27.71 7.68
N ALA A 283 0.85 -27.79 8.92
CA ALA A 283 0.66 -26.66 9.84
C ALA A 283 1.95 -25.89 10.23
N GLY A 284 3.13 -26.37 9.83
CA GLY A 284 4.41 -25.71 10.08
C GLY A 284 4.83 -24.71 8.99
N SER A 285 4.25 -24.80 7.79
CA SER A 285 4.56 -23.88 6.70
C SER A 285 3.76 -22.60 6.85
N ALA A 286 4.26 -21.51 6.27
CA ALA A 286 3.59 -20.24 6.38
C ALA A 286 2.50 -20.07 5.32
N SER A 287 1.42 -19.38 5.68
CA SER A 287 0.21 -19.28 4.86
C SER A 287 -0.14 -17.83 4.51
N ILE A 288 -1.07 -17.67 3.58
CA ILE A 288 -1.70 -16.39 3.24
C ILE A 288 -3.15 -16.47 3.69
N ASP A 289 -3.57 -15.47 4.46
CA ASP A 289 -4.95 -15.37 4.92
C ASP A 289 -5.92 -15.25 3.71
N PRO A 290 -7.06 -15.95 3.71
CA PRO A 290 -8.03 -15.88 2.62
C PRO A 290 -8.49 -14.46 2.27
N ASN A 291 -8.56 -13.56 3.25
CA ASN A 291 -8.98 -12.18 3.06
C ASN A 291 -7.96 -11.39 2.24
N VAL A 292 -6.66 -11.72 2.33
CA VAL A 292 -5.64 -11.11 1.47
C VAL A 292 -5.93 -11.40 0.00
N VAL A 293 -6.22 -12.67 -0.31
CA VAL A 293 -6.54 -13.10 -1.68
C VAL A 293 -7.84 -12.48 -2.16
N ALA A 294 -8.87 -12.46 -1.30
CA ALA A 294 -10.16 -11.86 -1.59
C ALA A 294 -10.02 -10.37 -1.92
N ILE A 295 -9.23 -9.60 -1.16
CA ILE A 295 -9.05 -8.16 -1.42
C ILE A 295 -8.35 -7.94 -2.76
N VAL A 296 -7.29 -8.69 -3.08
CA VAL A 296 -6.61 -8.54 -4.39
C VAL A 296 -7.54 -8.94 -5.53
N SER A 297 -8.36 -9.98 -5.35
CA SER A 297 -9.36 -10.40 -6.33
C SER A 297 -10.46 -9.36 -6.53
N ASP A 298 -10.99 -8.81 -5.44
CA ASP A 298 -12.00 -7.77 -5.50
C ASP A 298 -11.45 -6.52 -6.21
N VAL A 299 -10.18 -6.19 -6.03
CA VAL A 299 -9.52 -5.08 -6.73
C VAL A 299 -9.40 -5.37 -8.23
N GLY A 300 -8.96 -6.58 -8.60
CA GLY A 300 -8.88 -6.99 -10.00
C GLY A 300 -10.23 -6.92 -10.72
N LYS A 301 -11.30 -7.39 -10.06
CA LYS A 301 -12.68 -7.28 -10.56
C LYS A 301 -13.10 -5.82 -10.74
N GLU A 302 -12.88 -4.97 -9.74
CA GLU A 302 -13.20 -3.55 -9.80
C GLU A 302 -12.49 -2.84 -10.97
N VAL A 303 -11.21 -3.15 -11.18
CA VAL A 303 -10.43 -2.65 -12.32
C VAL A 303 -11.03 -3.13 -13.64
N THR A 304 -11.36 -4.43 -13.75
CA THR A 304 -11.97 -5.03 -14.96
C THR A 304 -13.31 -4.38 -15.29
N GLU A 305 -14.17 -4.18 -14.29
CA GLU A 305 -15.48 -3.57 -14.45
C GLU A 305 -15.38 -2.09 -14.87
N LEU A 306 -14.45 -1.33 -14.26
CA LEU A 306 -14.19 0.06 -14.62
C LEU A 306 -13.60 0.18 -16.04
N GLU A 307 -12.74 -0.76 -16.43
CA GLU A 307 -12.19 -0.88 -17.80
C GLU A 307 -13.32 -1.13 -18.81
N LEU A 308 -14.17 -2.12 -18.56
CA LEU A 308 -15.33 -2.42 -19.41
C LEU A 308 -16.29 -1.23 -19.48
N ALA A 309 -16.64 -0.63 -18.34
CA ALA A 309 -17.54 0.52 -18.27
C ALA A 309 -16.95 1.74 -18.99
N ALA A 310 -15.64 1.98 -18.89
CA ALA A 310 -14.99 3.04 -19.64
C ALA A 310 -15.05 2.78 -21.16
N SER A 311 -14.79 1.55 -21.60
CA SER A 311 -14.82 1.17 -23.02
C SER A 311 -16.21 1.30 -23.65
N GLN A 312 -17.27 1.02 -22.89
CA GLN A 312 -18.67 1.06 -23.35
C GLN A 312 -19.32 2.45 -23.23
N ALA A 313 -18.67 3.42 -22.57
CA ALA A 313 -19.23 4.75 -22.39
C ALA A 313 -19.24 5.54 -23.70
N ASN A 314 -20.43 5.87 -24.22
CA ASN A 314 -20.59 6.68 -25.43
C ASN A 314 -20.33 8.18 -25.20
N ASP A 315 -20.69 8.70 -24.02
CA ASP A 315 -20.48 10.10 -23.65
C ASP A 315 -19.01 10.36 -23.24
N PRO A 316 -18.31 11.34 -23.85
CA PRO A 316 -16.90 11.62 -23.55
C PRO A 316 -16.64 12.01 -22.09
N ASN A 317 -17.54 12.76 -21.46
CA ASN A 317 -17.37 13.18 -20.06
C ASN A 317 -17.50 12.01 -19.11
N THR A 318 -18.50 11.15 -19.33
CA THR A 318 -18.71 9.91 -18.58
C THR A 318 -17.53 8.95 -18.77
N ARG A 319 -17.02 8.81 -20.00
CA ARG A 319 -15.82 8.01 -20.29
C ARG A 319 -14.62 8.53 -19.52
N SER A 320 -14.34 9.83 -19.59
CA SER A 320 -13.22 10.46 -18.88
C SER A 320 -13.30 10.22 -17.37
N MET A 321 -14.48 10.40 -16.76
CA MET A 321 -14.70 10.13 -15.35
C MET A 321 -14.46 8.66 -14.97
N ARG A 322 -14.91 7.71 -15.81
CA ARG A 322 -14.70 6.27 -15.59
C ARG A 322 -13.23 5.89 -15.74
N VAL A 323 -12.52 6.44 -16.72
CA VAL A 323 -11.08 6.26 -16.88
C VAL A 323 -10.33 6.81 -15.66
N ALA A 324 -10.68 7.99 -15.16
CA ALA A 324 -10.05 8.52 -13.95
C ALA A 324 -10.25 7.59 -12.74
N ARG A 325 -11.45 7.02 -12.57
CA ARG A 325 -11.71 6.02 -11.52
C ARG A 325 -10.92 4.73 -11.72
N LEU A 326 -10.84 4.22 -12.95
CA LEU A 326 -10.03 3.05 -13.30
C LEU A 326 -8.58 3.26 -12.90
N LYS A 327 -7.99 4.39 -13.28
CA LYS A 327 -6.61 4.77 -12.94
C LYS A 327 -6.38 4.75 -11.43
N VAL A 328 -7.30 5.34 -10.67
CA VAL A 328 -7.23 5.38 -9.19
C VAL A 328 -7.35 3.98 -8.58
N ALA A 329 -8.30 3.17 -9.04
CA ALA A 329 -8.48 1.79 -8.56
C ALA A 329 -7.25 0.93 -8.84
N ALA A 330 -6.72 0.99 -10.06
CA ALA A 330 -5.51 0.30 -10.47
C ALA A 330 -4.29 0.73 -9.65
N PHE A 331 -4.12 2.04 -9.46
CA PHE A 331 -3.05 2.60 -8.64
C PHE A 331 -3.12 2.06 -7.20
N HIS A 332 -4.29 2.13 -6.56
CA HIS A 332 -4.49 1.61 -5.20
C HIS A 332 -4.30 0.10 -5.10
N GLY A 333 -4.72 -0.64 -6.13
CA GLY A 333 -4.49 -2.06 -6.23
C GLY A 333 -3.02 -2.43 -6.30
N ALA A 334 -2.27 -1.76 -7.16
CA ALA A 334 -0.84 -2.02 -7.31
C ALA A 334 -0.07 -1.69 -6.02
N LEU A 335 -0.47 -0.60 -5.36
CA LEU A 335 0.02 -0.22 -4.05
C LEU A 335 -0.25 -1.27 -2.95
N LEU A 336 -1.44 -1.87 -2.95
CA LEU A 336 -1.79 -2.99 -2.06
C LEU A 336 -0.84 -4.17 -2.28
N ILE A 337 -0.61 -4.55 -3.54
CA ILE A 337 0.34 -5.63 -3.91
C ILE A 337 1.76 -5.27 -3.48
N GLY A 338 2.19 -4.03 -3.65
CA GLY A 338 3.50 -3.55 -3.19
C GLY A 338 3.68 -3.69 -1.68
N ARG A 339 2.66 -3.36 -0.89
CA ARG A 339 2.68 -3.57 0.58
C ARG A 339 2.73 -5.04 0.96
N LEU A 340 1.96 -5.86 0.26
CA LEU A 340 1.98 -7.30 0.46
C LEU A 340 3.39 -7.87 0.25
N LEU A 341 4.06 -7.47 -0.83
CA LEU A 341 5.44 -7.81 -1.11
C LEU A 341 6.41 -7.27 -0.06
N LEU A 342 6.23 -6.02 0.39
CA LEU A 342 7.09 -5.43 1.42
C LEU A 342 6.98 -6.15 2.76
N ARG A 343 5.76 -6.50 3.19
CA ARG A 343 5.53 -7.16 4.49
C ARG A 343 6.00 -8.61 4.46
N THR A 344 5.83 -9.30 3.34
CA THR A 344 6.39 -10.65 3.15
C THR A 344 7.92 -10.62 3.15
N THR A 345 8.56 -9.62 2.54
CA THR A 345 10.03 -9.46 2.54
C THR A 345 10.59 -8.99 3.87
N GLY A 346 9.97 -7.99 4.52
CA GLY A 346 10.41 -7.49 5.82
C GLY A 346 10.33 -8.52 6.94
N ALA A 347 9.32 -9.40 6.92
CA ALA A 347 9.21 -10.48 7.88
C ALA A 347 10.35 -11.52 7.77
N ILE A 348 11.03 -11.63 6.60
CA ILE A 348 12.22 -12.47 6.43
C ILE A 348 13.34 -11.97 7.36
N LEU A 349 13.58 -10.66 7.34
CA LEU A 349 14.71 -10.03 8.01
C LEU A 349 14.58 -10.09 9.53
N THR A 350 13.36 -10.10 10.06
CA THR A 350 13.11 -10.10 11.52
C THR A 350 13.02 -11.50 12.12
N HIS A 351 12.66 -12.53 11.35
CA HIS A 351 12.36 -13.87 11.89
C HIS A 351 13.27 -15.01 11.41
N GLY A 352 14.32 -14.69 10.64
CA GLY A 352 15.62 -15.39 10.59
C GLY A 352 15.71 -16.84 10.10
N SER A 353 14.61 -17.60 10.00
CA SER A 353 14.64 -18.98 9.49
C SER A 353 13.29 -19.51 8.99
N ASN A 354 12.17 -19.16 9.63
CA ASN A 354 10.84 -19.68 9.25
C ASN A 354 10.15 -18.84 8.16
N VAL A 355 10.49 -17.55 8.03
CA VAL A 355 9.90 -16.65 7.02
C VAL A 355 10.69 -16.63 5.72
N ALA A 356 11.94 -17.08 5.74
CA ALA A 356 12.68 -17.42 4.53
C ALA A 356 11.93 -18.44 3.66
N ALA A 357 11.03 -19.25 4.25
CA ALA A 357 10.12 -20.11 3.51
C ALA A 357 8.94 -19.35 2.86
N ILE A 358 8.48 -18.18 3.32
CA ILE A 358 7.39 -17.43 2.62
C ILE A 358 7.94 -16.72 1.42
N ALA A 359 8.98 -15.91 1.59
CA ALA A 359 9.60 -15.24 0.46
C ALA A 359 10.36 -16.23 -0.42
N GLY A 360 10.95 -17.26 0.18
CA GLY A 360 11.42 -18.42 -0.54
C GLY A 360 10.30 -19.16 -1.26
N ILE A 361 9.09 -19.34 -0.74
CA ILE A 361 8.02 -19.99 -1.53
C ILE A 361 7.44 -19.02 -2.57
N VAL A 362 7.32 -17.73 -2.28
CA VAL A 362 6.82 -16.70 -3.20
C VAL A 362 7.79 -16.41 -4.35
N GLU A 363 9.11 -16.42 -4.11
CA GLU A 363 10.16 -16.24 -5.14
C GLU A 363 10.87 -17.54 -5.58
N ILE A 364 10.93 -18.62 -4.80
CA ILE A 364 11.55 -19.92 -5.19
C ILE A 364 10.50 -20.90 -5.72
N ALA A 365 9.25 -20.91 -5.24
CA ALA A 365 8.22 -21.75 -5.87
C ALA A 365 7.70 -21.15 -7.18
N SER A 366 7.91 -19.85 -7.43
CA SER A 366 7.74 -19.20 -8.75
C SER A 366 8.55 -17.88 -8.84
N PRO A 367 9.84 -17.93 -9.23
CA PRO A 367 10.65 -16.75 -9.46
C PRO A 367 9.98 -15.79 -10.44
N GLY A 368 9.79 -14.54 -10.01
CA GLY A 368 9.24 -13.49 -10.85
C GLY A 368 7.73 -13.59 -11.06
N SER A 369 6.93 -13.87 -10.03
CA SER A 369 5.47 -13.97 -10.18
C SER A 369 4.76 -12.75 -9.57
N ILE A 370 4.70 -12.59 -8.23
CA ILE A 370 4.02 -11.43 -7.62
C ILE A 370 4.87 -10.17 -7.78
N ARG A 371 6.20 -10.33 -7.65
CA ARG A 371 7.17 -9.27 -7.98
C ARG A 371 7.06 -8.88 -9.45
N ALA A 372 6.89 -9.81 -10.38
CA ALA A 372 6.69 -9.44 -11.78
C ALA A 372 5.32 -8.83 -12.04
N ALA A 373 4.26 -9.25 -11.35
CA ALA A 373 2.98 -8.57 -11.42
C ALA A 373 3.10 -7.12 -10.92
N TYR A 374 3.85 -6.89 -9.84
CA TYR A 374 4.14 -5.54 -9.35
C TYR A 374 5.02 -4.73 -10.31
N GLU A 375 6.11 -5.31 -10.83
CA GLU A 375 6.98 -4.63 -11.80
C GLU A 375 6.26 -4.39 -13.14
N LEU A 376 5.34 -5.27 -13.55
CA LEU A 376 4.45 -5.07 -14.69
C LEU A 376 3.50 -3.90 -14.41
N LEU A 377 2.85 -3.89 -13.26
CA LEU A 377 2.02 -2.75 -12.82
C LEU A 377 2.84 -1.46 -12.77
N ARG A 378 4.09 -1.50 -12.33
CA ARG A 378 5.01 -0.36 -12.29
C ARG A 378 5.51 0.09 -13.65
N SER A 379 5.61 -0.83 -14.61
CA SER A 379 5.89 -0.47 -16.01
C SER A 379 4.75 0.34 -16.62
N VAL A 380 3.51 0.10 -16.17
CA VAL A 380 2.32 0.83 -16.59
C VAL A 380 2.08 2.06 -15.71
N ILE A 381 2.41 2.00 -14.42
CA ILE A 381 2.25 3.06 -13.41
C ILE A 381 3.64 3.45 -12.87
N PRO A 382 4.38 4.36 -13.55
CA PRO A 382 5.76 4.70 -13.19
C PRO A 382 5.89 5.34 -11.79
N ASP A 383 4.80 5.92 -11.29
CA ASP A 383 4.71 6.55 -9.97
C ASP A 383 4.76 5.52 -8.81
N LEU A 384 4.66 4.21 -9.11
CA LEU A 384 4.84 3.19 -8.09
C LEU A 384 6.30 3.13 -7.62
N PRO A 385 6.53 3.05 -6.29
CA PRO A 385 7.89 3.01 -5.76
C PRO A 385 8.62 1.72 -6.19
N PRO A 386 9.94 1.78 -6.41
CA PRO A 386 10.74 0.57 -6.61
C PRO A 386 10.67 -0.36 -5.41
N LEU A 387 10.61 -1.66 -5.68
CA LEU A 387 10.89 -2.67 -4.67
C LEU A 387 12.40 -2.68 -4.36
N PRO A 388 12.80 -2.98 -3.11
CA PRO A 388 14.20 -3.12 -2.77
C PRO A 388 14.84 -4.26 -3.57
N VAL A 389 16.12 -4.12 -3.89
CA VAL A 389 16.93 -5.21 -4.43
C VAL A 389 17.16 -6.19 -3.28
N LEU A 390 16.75 -7.45 -3.46
CA LEU A 390 16.87 -8.51 -2.45
C LEU A 390 18.27 -9.10 -2.42
#